data_AF-A0ABC8JNW2-F1
#
_entry.id   AF-A0ABC8JNW2-F1
#
_cell.length_a   1.000
_cell.length_b   1.000
_cell.length_c   1.000
_cell.angle_alpha   90.00
_cell.angle_beta   90.00
_cell.angle_gamma   90.00
#
_symmetry.space_group_name_H-M   'P 1'
#
loop_
_entity.id
_entity.type
_entity.pdbx_description
1 polymer ?
#
loop_
_entity_poly.entity_id
_entity_poly.type
_entity_poly.pdbx_seq_one_letter_code
_entity_poly.pdbx_strand_id
1 'polypeptide(L)'
;MVLKSQRALQVKLKVLLFWIGKALIRHHRNRIQATQLLSKLQFRLAFTWSWVLFNFNEFINDLMSLVRSKVIPITRIDDAVSRILLVKFTMGLFENPLADYSFSNELGSQAHRDLAREAVSKSLVLLKNGNNTNPMLPLPRKASKILVAGTHADNLGYQCGGWTITWQGLSGNKNTRETAGDSDKLTMRDPGPAIVTSTCQAIKCVVVVVSGRPLVMAPYVASIEALVAAWLPGTEGQGITDALFGDHGFSGKLPITWFRNAEQLPMSYGDLHYDPLFAYGSGLVTESVASIVARYKSLKHVASFSDTRLRSF
;
A
#
# COMPACT_ATOMS: atom_id res chain seq x y z
N MET A 1 -7.53 23.86 -36.71
CA MET A 1 -6.23 24.44 -36.34
C MET A 1 -6.11 24.53 -34.82
N VAL A 2 -5.75 23.42 -34.15
CA VAL A 2 -5.20 23.42 -32.77
C VAL A 2 -4.26 22.21 -32.68
N LEU A 3 -3.02 22.40 -33.10
CA LEU A 3 -1.92 21.48 -32.79
C LEU A 3 -1.57 21.67 -31.31
N LYS A 4 -2.09 20.82 -30.42
CA LYS A 4 -1.61 20.75 -29.04
C LYS A 4 -0.24 20.09 -29.04
N SER A 5 0.78 20.96 -29.05
CA SER A 5 2.14 20.69 -28.60
C SER A 5 2.13 19.83 -27.32
N GLN A 6 2.47 18.55 -27.43
CA GLN A 6 2.95 17.77 -26.29
C GLN A 6 4.32 18.32 -25.90
N ARG A 7 4.36 19.31 -25.00
CA ARG A 7 5.60 19.62 -24.28
C ARG A 7 5.92 18.44 -23.38
N ALA A 8 6.90 17.64 -23.80
CA ALA A 8 7.53 16.63 -22.95
C ALA A 8 7.96 17.30 -21.62
N LEU A 9 7.67 16.66 -20.49
CA LEU A 9 8.09 17.13 -19.18
C LEU A 9 9.61 17.42 -19.21
N GLN A 10 9.98 18.67 -18.93
CA GLN A 10 11.38 19.08 -18.79
C GLN A 10 11.91 18.58 -17.44
N VAL A 11 12.18 17.28 -17.34
CA VAL A 11 12.74 16.68 -16.14
C VAL A 11 14.22 17.06 -16.03
N LYS A 12 14.53 17.99 -15.13
CA LYS A 12 15.92 18.35 -14.75
C LYS A 12 16.54 17.36 -13.76
N LEU A 13 15.74 16.47 -13.17
CA LEU A 13 16.18 15.42 -12.24
C LEU A 13 16.55 14.11 -12.97
N LYS A 14 17.26 13.22 -12.26
CA LYS A 14 17.64 11.88 -12.75
C LYS A 14 16.41 11.04 -13.10
N VAL A 15 16.51 10.27 -14.19
CA VAL A 15 15.65 9.11 -14.43
C VAL A 15 16.37 7.88 -13.87
N LEU A 16 15.80 7.25 -12.84
CA LEU A 16 16.30 6.00 -12.26
C LEU A 16 15.36 4.86 -12.66
N LEU A 17 15.90 3.81 -13.27
CA LEU A 17 15.12 2.65 -13.75
C LEU A 17 15.31 1.42 -12.87
N PHE A 18 14.19 0.74 -12.59
CA PHE A 18 14.08 -0.40 -11.67
C PHE A 18 14.57 -1.74 -12.25
N TRP A 19 14.61 -2.74 -11.37
CA TRP A 19 15.56 -3.85 -11.25
C TRP A 19 15.67 -4.89 -12.39
N ILE A 20 14.81 -4.91 -13.43
CA ILE A 20 14.81 -6.01 -14.43
C ILE A 20 14.55 -5.49 -15.85
N GLY A 21 15.53 -4.80 -16.46
CA GLY A 21 15.43 -4.38 -17.87
C GLY A 21 16.14 -5.31 -18.87
N LYS A 22 17.12 -6.12 -18.41
CA LYS A 22 18.02 -6.84 -19.33
C LYS A 22 17.49 -8.22 -19.76
N ALA A 23 16.64 -8.87 -18.97
CA ALA A 23 16.24 -10.26 -19.21
C ALA A 23 15.27 -10.42 -20.40
N LEU A 24 14.42 -9.44 -20.67
CA LEU A 24 13.36 -9.54 -21.69
C LEU A 24 13.82 -9.21 -23.13
N ILE A 25 14.99 -8.60 -23.31
CA ILE A 25 15.50 -8.21 -24.66
C ILE A 25 16.36 -9.33 -25.29
N ARG A 26 16.40 -10.51 -24.66
CA ARG A 26 17.31 -11.61 -25.01
C ARG A 26 16.84 -12.48 -26.18
N HIS A 27 16.11 -11.93 -27.15
CA HIS A 27 15.60 -12.68 -28.29
C HIS A 27 16.28 -12.30 -29.62
N HIS A 28 17.63 -12.25 -29.68
CA HIS A 28 18.34 -12.24 -30.98
C HIS A 28 19.74 -12.87 -30.90
N ARG A 29 20.01 -13.77 -31.87
CA ARG A 29 21.27 -14.50 -32.12
C ARG A 29 22.41 -13.53 -32.45
N ASN A 30 23.22 -13.15 -31.47
CA ASN A 30 24.68 -12.94 -31.55
C ASN A 30 25.17 -12.19 -30.30
N ARG A 31 25.95 -12.86 -29.45
CA ARG A 31 26.34 -12.33 -28.13
C ARG A 31 27.12 -11.02 -28.20
N ILE A 32 28.01 -10.83 -29.18
CA ILE A 32 28.91 -9.65 -29.24
C ILE A 32 28.18 -8.40 -29.78
N GLN A 33 27.39 -8.55 -30.84
CA GLN A 33 26.60 -7.44 -31.39
C GLN A 33 25.46 -7.05 -30.45
N ALA A 34 24.83 -8.00 -29.75
CA ALA A 34 23.79 -7.71 -28.78
C ALA A 34 24.32 -6.86 -27.61
N THR A 35 25.51 -7.14 -27.07
CA THR A 35 26.09 -6.33 -25.97
C THR A 35 26.39 -4.90 -26.41
N GLN A 36 26.92 -4.70 -27.62
CA GLN A 36 27.16 -3.38 -28.18
C GLN A 36 25.86 -2.63 -28.54
N LEU A 37 24.84 -3.32 -29.05
CA LEU A 37 23.54 -2.70 -29.35
C LEU A 37 22.78 -2.34 -28.05
N LEU A 38 22.89 -3.19 -27.03
CA LEU A 38 22.26 -3.00 -25.72
C LEU A 38 22.91 -1.87 -24.95
N SER A 39 24.24 -1.76 -24.93
CA SER A 39 24.95 -0.63 -24.31
C SER A 39 24.65 0.70 -25.02
N LYS A 40 24.50 0.68 -26.36
CA LYS A 40 23.98 1.82 -27.14
C LYS A 40 22.53 2.21 -26.77
N LEU A 41 21.63 1.24 -26.62
CA LEU A 41 20.24 1.49 -26.18
C LEU A 41 20.17 1.95 -24.71
N GLN A 42 20.99 1.37 -23.83
CA GLN A 42 21.03 1.63 -22.40
C GLN A 42 21.39 3.09 -22.08
N PHE A 43 22.32 3.69 -22.82
CA PHE A 43 22.73 5.08 -22.60
C PHE A 43 21.76 6.11 -23.20
N ARG A 44 21.06 5.73 -24.28
CA ARG A 44 19.96 6.52 -24.85
C ARG A 44 18.73 6.55 -23.96
N LEU A 45 18.46 5.49 -23.20
CA LEU A 45 17.21 5.32 -22.44
C LEU A 45 17.36 5.32 -20.91
N ALA A 46 18.57 5.52 -20.36
CA ALA A 46 18.84 5.47 -18.91
C ALA A 46 18.48 4.11 -18.24
N PHE A 47 18.80 2.98 -18.89
CA PHE A 47 18.39 1.65 -18.42
C PHE A 47 19.42 0.94 -17.50
N THR A 48 19.02 0.83 -16.22
CA THR A 48 19.19 -0.26 -15.22
C THR A 48 20.53 -0.53 -14.51
N TRP A 49 20.44 -0.59 -13.17
CA TRP A 49 21.50 -0.86 -12.18
C TRP A 49 21.78 -2.35 -11.88
N SER A 50 20.86 -3.27 -12.14
CA SER A 50 20.96 -4.68 -11.68
C SER A 50 22.19 -5.45 -12.20
N TRP A 51 22.60 -5.22 -13.44
CA TRP A 51 23.82 -5.82 -14.00
C TRP A 51 25.11 -5.10 -13.57
N VAL A 52 25.01 -3.80 -13.30
CA VAL A 52 26.16 -2.98 -12.87
C VAL A 52 26.59 -3.37 -11.45
N LEU A 53 25.65 -3.71 -10.57
CA LEU A 53 25.95 -4.10 -9.19
C LEU A 53 26.86 -5.34 -9.10
N PHE A 54 26.74 -6.29 -10.03
CA PHE A 54 27.53 -7.53 -10.01
C PHE A 54 28.72 -7.52 -10.99
N ASN A 55 28.72 -6.64 -12.00
CA ASN A 55 29.77 -6.62 -13.02
C ASN A 55 30.06 -5.19 -13.52
N PHE A 56 30.33 -4.28 -12.58
CA PHE A 56 30.60 -2.87 -12.87
C PHE A 56 31.83 -2.68 -13.76
N ASN A 57 32.84 -3.56 -13.68
CA ASN A 57 34.04 -3.49 -14.49
C ASN A 57 33.74 -3.67 -15.98
N GLU A 58 32.93 -4.66 -16.35
CA GLU A 58 32.51 -4.87 -17.75
C GLU A 58 31.71 -3.67 -18.26
N PHE A 59 30.78 -3.15 -17.44
CA PHE A 59 30.00 -1.97 -17.79
C PHE A 59 30.86 -0.72 -18.05
N ILE A 60 31.82 -0.43 -17.18
CA ILE A 60 32.71 0.73 -17.33
C ILE A 60 33.57 0.58 -18.59
N ASN A 61 34.13 -0.61 -18.84
CA ASN A 61 34.96 -0.87 -20.02
C ASN A 61 34.16 -0.72 -21.32
N ASP A 62 32.96 -1.28 -21.38
CA ASP A 62 32.07 -1.15 -22.53
C ASP A 62 31.69 0.32 -22.76
N LEU A 63 31.32 1.05 -21.71
CA LEU A 63 30.97 2.46 -21.81
C LEU A 63 32.15 3.31 -22.33
N MET A 64 33.35 3.09 -21.79
CA MET A 64 34.56 3.77 -22.28
C MET A 64 34.81 3.46 -23.76
N SER A 65 34.62 2.21 -24.18
CA SER A 65 34.78 1.80 -25.59
C SER A 65 33.77 2.52 -26.50
N LEU A 66 32.51 2.66 -26.07
CA LEU A 66 31.47 3.37 -26.81
C LEU A 66 31.74 4.88 -26.93
N VAL A 67 32.29 5.51 -25.89
CA VAL A 67 32.70 6.92 -25.95
C VAL A 67 33.90 7.10 -26.88
N ARG A 68 34.93 6.25 -26.76
CA ARG A 68 36.12 6.28 -27.63
C ARG A 68 35.79 6.06 -29.10
N SER A 69 34.83 5.17 -29.39
CA SER A 69 34.32 4.92 -30.75
C SER A 69 33.33 5.99 -31.25
N LYS A 70 33.13 7.08 -30.49
CA LYS A 70 32.20 8.20 -30.82
C LYS A 70 30.74 7.79 -31.00
N VAL A 71 30.38 6.59 -30.54
CA VAL A 71 29.00 6.11 -30.57
C VAL A 71 28.17 6.83 -29.51
N ILE A 72 28.75 7.07 -28.34
CA ILE A 72 28.17 7.94 -27.30
C ILE A 72 28.97 9.24 -27.29
N PRO A 73 28.34 10.40 -27.58
CA PRO A 73 29.05 11.67 -27.53
C PRO A 73 29.40 12.04 -26.08
N ILE A 74 30.57 12.66 -25.87
CA ILE A 74 31.02 13.07 -24.53
C ILE A 74 30.02 14.02 -23.85
N THR A 75 29.32 14.85 -24.62
CA THR A 75 28.26 15.74 -24.12
C THR A 75 27.12 14.99 -23.42
N ARG A 76 26.87 13.73 -23.78
CA ARG A 76 25.89 12.88 -23.10
C ARG A 76 26.43 12.35 -21.76
N ILE A 77 27.74 12.13 -21.65
CA ILE A 77 28.40 11.82 -20.37
C ILE A 77 28.35 13.07 -19.48
N ASP A 78 28.68 14.24 -20.02
CA ASP A 78 28.69 15.50 -19.27
C ASP A 78 27.32 15.86 -18.71
N ASP A 79 26.24 15.70 -19.50
CA ASP A 79 24.85 15.88 -19.03
C ASP A 79 24.50 14.92 -17.88
N ALA A 80 24.86 13.64 -18.02
CA ALA A 80 24.59 12.63 -16.99
C ALA A 80 25.35 12.90 -15.69
N VAL A 81 26.65 13.21 -15.79
CA VAL A 81 27.51 13.55 -14.65
C VAL A 81 27.06 14.84 -14.00
N SER A 82 26.73 15.88 -14.78
CA SER A 82 26.24 17.17 -14.25
C SER A 82 24.97 16.98 -13.42
N ARG A 83 24.03 16.14 -13.85
CA ARG A 83 22.82 15.82 -13.05
C ARG A 83 23.13 15.01 -11.79
N ILE A 84 24.13 14.13 -11.83
CA ILE A 84 24.60 13.40 -10.65
C ILE A 84 25.22 14.34 -9.64
N LEU A 85 26.15 15.19 -10.08
CA LEU A 85 26.83 16.14 -9.23
C LEU A 85 25.85 17.19 -8.68
N LEU A 86 24.94 17.71 -9.52
CA LEU A 86 23.91 18.65 -9.07
C LEU A 86 23.13 18.09 -7.88
N VAL A 87 22.63 16.85 -7.95
CA VAL A 87 21.91 16.25 -6.81
C VAL A 87 22.81 16.12 -5.58
N LYS A 88 24.06 15.67 -5.75
CA LYS A 88 25.01 15.49 -4.64
C LYS A 88 25.37 16.81 -3.95
N PHE A 89 25.61 17.87 -4.71
CA PHE A 89 25.85 19.22 -4.18
C PHE A 89 24.59 19.80 -3.53
N THR A 90 23.44 19.73 -4.20
CA THR A 90 22.19 20.28 -3.66
C THR A 90 21.78 19.62 -2.33
N MET A 91 22.04 18.32 -2.16
CA MET A 91 21.75 17.62 -0.90
C MET A 91 22.85 17.76 0.17
N GLY A 92 23.92 18.53 -0.10
CA GLY A 92 25.01 18.75 0.84
C GLY A 92 25.89 17.51 1.10
N LEU A 93 25.92 16.55 0.17
CA LEU A 93 26.65 15.28 0.37
C LEU A 93 28.18 15.50 0.41
N PHE A 94 28.68 16.57 -0.20
CA PHE A 94 30.11 16.89 -0.16
C PHE A 94 30.52 17.53 1.17
N GLU A 95 29.62 18.29 1.79
CA GLU A 95 29.81 18.91 3.10
C GLU A 95 29.62 17.90 4.23
N ASN A 96 28.63 17.00 4.10
CA ASN A 96 28.29 15.98 5.11
C ASN A 96 28.29 14.57 4.48
N PRO A 97 29.47 14.01 4.18
CA PRO A 97 29.58 12.72 3.48
C PRO A 97 29.39 11.50 4.39
N LEU A 98 29.49 11.69 5.71
CA LEU A 98 29.42 10.63 6.71
C LEU A 98 28.04 10.60 7.38
N ALA A 99 27.69 9.43 7.92
CA ALA A 99 26.45 9.28 8.67
C ALA A 99 26.49 10.09 9.97
N ASP A 100 25.39 10.76 10.29
CA ASP A 100 25.17 11.38 11.58
C ASP A 100 24.47 10.40 12.52
N TYR A 101 25.20 9.95 13.55
CA TYR A 101 24.72 8.97 14.52
C TYR A 101 23.81 9.58 15.60
N SER A 102 23.67 10.91 15.67
CA SER A 102 22.74 11.57 16.60
C SER A 102 21.28 11.15 16.37
N PHE A 103 20.93 10.75 15.14
CA PHE A 103 19.61 10.26 14.75
C PHE A 103 19.40 8.75 14.96
N SER A 104 20.34 8.04 15.59
CA SER A 104 20.21 6.59 15.80
C SER A 104 18.95 6.20 16.59
N ASN A 105 18.50 7.07 17.50
CA ASN A 105 17.28 6.87 18.29
C ASN A 105 15.98 7.13 17.50
N GLU A 106 16.06 7.70 16.29
CA GLU A 106 14.89 7.88 15.42
C GLU A 106 14.40 6.54 14.83
N LEU A 107 15.29 5.56 14.71
CA LEU A 107 14.94 4.25 14.16
C LEU A 107 13.92 3.54 15.07
N GLY A 108 12.66 3.48 14.63
CA GLY A 108 11.58 2.83 15.37
C GLY A 108 11.16 3.57 16.63
N SER A 109 11.36 4.89 16.67
CA SER A 109 10.92 5.75 17.79
C SER A 109 9.41 5.67 18.01
N GLN A 110 8.96 5.94 19.24
CA GLN A 110 7.53 5.87 19.57
C GLN A 110 6.71 6.87 18.76
N ALA A 111 7.24 8.07 18.49
CA ALA A 111 6.55 9.07 17.68
C ALA A 111 6.27 8.58 16.24
N HIS A 112 7.23 7.88 15.61
CA HIS A 112 7.02 7.29 14.29
C HIS A 112 6.02 6.12 14.33
N ARG A 113 6.00 5.35 15.42
CA ARG A 113 5.00 4.28 15.65
C ARG A 113 3.61 4.84 15.86
N ASP A 114 3.47 5.91 16.61
CA ASP A 114 2.17 6.57 16.83
C ASP A 114 1.63 7.13 15.50
N LEU A 115 2.49 7.74 14.68
CA LEU A 115 2.13 8.18 13.33
C LEU A 115 1.74 7.00 12.43
N ALA A 116 2.48 5.88 12.50
CA ALA A 116 2.14 4.67 11.74
C ALA A 116 0.81 4.07 12.20
N ARG A 117 0.53 4.03 13.51
CA ARG A 117 -0.77 3.62 14.08
C ARG A 117 -1.92 4.48 13.56
N GLU A 118 -1.74 5.79 13.54
CA GLU A 118 -2.71 6.73 12.96
C GLU A 118 -2.95 6.45 11.47
N ALA A 119 -1.88 6.23 10.71
CA ALA A 119 -1.97 5.87 9.29
C ALA A 119 -2.72 4.54 9.09
N VAL A 120 -2.50 3.55 9.95
CA VAL A 120 -3.25 2.29 9.95
C VAL A 120 -4.72 2.58 10.10
N SER A 121 -5.15 3.26 11.17
CA SER A 121 -6.57 3.56 11.42
C SER A 121 -7.23 4.32 10.25
N LYS A 122 -6.52 5.28 9.65
CA LYS A 122 -7.02 6.06 8.50
C LYS A 122 -7.09 5.26 7.20
N SER A 123 -6.25 4.23 7.04
CA SER A 123 -6.20 3.39 5.84
C SER A 123 -7.35 2.38 5.77
N LEU A 124 -7.94 2.01 6.91
CA LEU A 124 -8.97 0.99 6.97
C LEU A 124 -10.24 1.42 6.24
N VAL A 125 -10.74 0.55 5.38
CA VAL A 125 -11.99 0.78 4.65
C VAL A 125 -13.06 -0.18 5.16
N LEU A 126 -14.11 0.37 5.76
CA LEU A 126 -15.27 -0.40 6.20
C LEU A 126 -16.20 -0.64 5.02
N LEU A 127 -16.33 -1.89 4.57
CA LEU A 127 -17.11 -2.27 3.38
C LEU A 127 -18.53 -2.74 3.71
N LYS A 128 -18.71 -3.32 4.90
CA LYS A 128 -20.01 -3.76 5.41
C LYS A 128 -20.05 -3.57 6.93
N ASN A 129 -21.19 -3.21 7.49
CA ASN A 129 -21.36 -3.04 8.94
C ASN A 129 -22.79 -3.38 9.43
N GLY A 130 -23.24 -4.60 9.15
CA GLY A 130 -24.59 -5.05 9.49
C GLY A 130 -25.66 -4.22 8.79
N ASN A 131 -26.78 -3.99 9.48
CA ASN A 131 -27.84 -3.09 9.01
C ASN A 131 -27.74 -1.71 9.68
N ASN A 132 -28.20 -0.66 9.01
CA ASN A 132 -28.08 0.73 9.51
C ASN A 132 -28.71 0.96 10.89
N THR A 133 -29.68 0.14 11.28
CA THR A 133 -30.36 0.21 12.58
C THR A 133 -29.65 -0.55 13.70
N ASN A 134 -28.78 -1.50 13.36
CA ASN A 134 -28.05 -2.31 14.34
C ASN A 134 -26.64 -2.60 13.81
N PRO A 135 -25.74 -1.59 13.82
CA PRO A 135 -24.38 -1.75 13.33
C PRO A 135 -23.59 -2.70 14.24
N MET A 136 -22.71 -3.50 13.65
CA MET A 136 -21.83 -4.43 14.38
C MET A 136 -20.61 -3.73 14.99
N LEU A 137 -20.07 -2.73 14.29
CA LEU A 137 -18.96 -1.89 14.73
C LEU A 137 -19.48 -0.50 15.13
N PRO A 138 -18.94 0.09 16.21
CA PRO A 138 -17.81 -0.40 17.02
C PRO A 138 -18.19 -1.53 17.98
N LEU A 139 -17.24 -2.42 18.27
CA LEU A 139 -17.37 -3.51 19.23
C LEU A 139 -17.38 -3.00 20.68
N PRO A 140 -18.14 -3.62 21.58
CA PRO A 140 -18.08 -3.29 22.99
C PRO A 140 -16.75 -3.75 23.61
N ARG A 141 -16.09 -2.87 24.36
CA ARG A 141 -14.88 -3.23 25.14
C ARG A 141 -15.15 -4.22 26.27
N LYS A 142 -16.39 -4.23 26.77
CA LYS A 142 -16.85 -5.14 27.82
C LYS A 142 -17.72 -6.22 27.20
N ALA A 143 -17.10 -7.34 26.86
CA ALA A 143 -17.78 -8.56 26.44
C ALA A 143 -17.36 -9.71 27.35
N SER A 144 -18.24 -10.69 27.54
CA SER A 144 -17.95 -11.86 28.39
C SER A 144 -16.83 -12.72 27.80
N LYS A 145 -16.85 -12.94 26.48
CA LYS A 145 -15.80 -13.59 25.69
C LYS A 145 -15.80 -13.05 24.26
N ILE A 146 -14.62 -12.90 23.67
CA ILE A 146 -14.43 -12.55 22.26
C ILE A 146 -13.54 -13.64 21.65
N LEU A 147 -13.93 -14.15 20.48
CA LEU A 147 -13.11 -15.06 19.69
C LEU A 147 -12.32 -14.24 18.66
N VAL A 148 -11.00 -14.44 18.65
CA VAL A 148 -10.12 -13.98 17.58
C VAL A 148 -9.63 -15.22 16.85
N ALA A 149 -9.89 -15.31 15.54
CA ALA A 149 -9.55 -16.47 14.72
C ALA A 149 -9.01 -16.02 13.35
N GLY A 150 -8.21 -16.88 12.72
CA GLY A 150 -7.62 -16.64 11.41
C GLY A 150 -6.09 -16.67 11.43
N THR A 151 -5.50 -17.00 10.29
CA THR A 151 -4.04 -17.13 10.15
C THR A 151 -3.27 -15.82 10.29
N HIS A 152 -3.96 -14.69 10.12
CA HIS A 152 -3.38 -13.34 10.16
C HIS A 152 -3.58 -12.64 11.51
N ALA A 153 -4.36 -13.23 12.43
CA ALA A 153 -4.71 -12.58 13.69
C ALA A 153 -3.53 -12.38 14.66
N ASP A 154 -2.54 -13.30 14.62
CA ASP A 154 -1.32 -13.22 15.42
C ASP A 154 -0.09 -13.49 14.53
N ASN A 155 0.04 -12.71 13.45
CA ASN A 155 1.15 -12.83 12.52
C ASN A 155 1.58 -11.47 11.96
N LEU A 156 2.56 -10.85 12.61
CA LEU A 156 3.11 -9.53 12.24
C LEU A 156 3.68 -9.53 10.83
N GLY A 157 4.33 -10.63 10.43
CA GLY A 157 4.87 -10.82 9.11
C GLY A 157 3.82 -10.68 8.00
N TYR A 158 2.67 -11.34 8.16
CA TYR A 158 1.56 -11.23 7.21
C TYR A 158 0.90 -9.86 7.21
N GLN A 159 0.83 -9.20 8.36
CA GLN A 159 0.35 -7.83 8.45
C GLN A 159 1.21 -6.84 7.64
N CYS A 160 2.54 -7.02 7.66
CA CYS A 160 3.46 -6.14 6.97
C CYS A 160 3.58 -6.46 5.47
N GLY A 161 3.59 -7.76 5.11
CA GLY A 161 3.76 -8.21 3.73
C GLY A 161 5.16 -7.99 3.16
N GLY A 162 5.24 -7.84 1.84
CA GLY A 162 6.48 -7.68 1.08
C GLY A 162 7.36 -6.49 1.53
N TRP A 163 8.64 -6.51 1.18
CA TRP A 163 9.60 -5.43 1.50
C TRP A 163 9.76 -5.11 3.01
N THR A 164 9.37 -6.02 3.89
CA THR A 164 9.58 -5.89 5.33
C THR A 164 10.66 -6.85 5.79
N ILE A 165 11.80 -6.30 6.24
CA ILE A 165 13.06 -7.00 6.57
C ILE A 165 13.72 -7.72 5.38
N THR A 166 12.96 -8.45 4.55
CA THR A 166 13.45 -9.02 3.28
C THR A 166 12.62 -8.58 2.09
N TRP A 167 13.16 -8.80 0.89
CA TRP A 167 12.54 -8.42 -0.37
C TRP A 167 11.09 -8.92 -0.51
N GLN A 168 10.87 -10.21 -0.29
CA GLN A 168 9.54 -10.81 -0.47
C GLN A 168 8.63 -10.65 0.75
N GLY A 169 9.13 -10.04 1.83
CA GLY A 169 8.40 -10.06 3.09
C GLY A 169 8.32 -11.46 3.64
N LEU A 170 7.91 -11.57 4.90
CA LEU A 170 8.21 -12.79 5.61
C LEU A 170 7.02 -13.17 6.61
N SER A 171 6.65 -14.46 6.88
CA SER A 171 5.65 -14.97 7.88
C SER A 171 6.11 -15.18 9.35
N GLY A 172 5.27 -14.84 10.33
CA GLY A 172 5.48 -15.11 11.77
C GLY A 172 5.98 -13.88 12.55
N ASN A 173 6.16 -14.05 13.87
CA ASN A 173 6.49 -12.95 14.79
C ASN A 173 7.99 -12.82 15.12
N LYS A 174 8.84 -13.75 14.65
CA LYS A 174 10.26 -13.84 15.09
C LYS A 174 11.31 -13.82 13.98
N ASN A 175 11.01 -14.28 12.77
CA ASN A 175 11.85 -14.24 11.56
C ASN A 175 11.01 -14.87 10.48
N THR A 176 10.95 -14.24 9.32
CA THR A 176 9.74 -14.37 8.53
C THR A 176 10.04 -15.15 7.20
N ARG A 177 9.09 -15.70 6.42
CA ARG A 177 9.23 -16.07 4.96
C ARG A 177 7.90 -15.99 4.17
N GLU A 178 7.87 -15.57 2.89
CA GLU A 178 6.82 -15.93 1.89
C GLU A 178 7.26 -15.77 0.40
N THR A 179 6.42 -16.22 -0.53
CA THR A 179 6.68 -16.50 -1.97
C THR A 179 5.99 -15.52 -2.95
N ALA A 180 6.37 -15.58 -4.25
CA ALA A 180 6.02 -14.64 -5.34
C ALA A 180 4.53 -14.25 -5.46
N GLY A 181 4.29 -12.97 -5.85
CA GLY A 181 2.98 -12.28 -5.75
C GLY A 181 2.08 -12.27 -6.99
N ASP A 182 2.44 -12.92 -8.10
CA ASP A 182 1.56 -13.02 -9.26
C ASP A 182 0.49 -14.10 -9.02
N SER A 183 -0.77 -13.79 -9.31
CA SER A 183 -1.88 -14.73 -9.12
C SER A 183 -3.02 -14.41 -10.07
N ASP A 184 -3.41 -15.42 -10.86
CA ASP A 184 -4.51 -15.32 -11.81
C ASP A 184 -5.89 -15.50 -11.14
N LYS A 185 -5.91 -15.97 -9.89
CA LYS A 185 -7.14 -16.33 -9.17
C LYS A 185 -7.61 -15.27 -8.18
N LEU A 186 -6.68 -14.52 -7.58
CA LEU A 186 -6.95 -13.49 -6.56
C LEU A 186 -7.90 -13.96 -5.42
N THR A 187 -7.85 -15.25 -5.08
CA THR A 187 -8.61 -15.83 -3.97
C THR A 187 -7.79 -15.81 -2.67
N MET A 188 -8.47 -15.81 -1.53
CA MET A 188 -7.82 -16.06 -0.24
C MET A 188 -7.19 -17.46 -0.24
N ARG A 189 -5.99 -17.60 0.31
CA ARG A 189 -5.35 -18.91 0.50
C ARG A 189 -6.02 -19.66 1.66
N ASP A 190 -6.09 -20.98 1.54
CA ASP A 190 -6.52 -21.84 2.64
C ASP A 190 -5.54 -21.76 3.82
N PRO A 191 -6.03 -21.87 5.07
CA PRO A 191 -7.41 -22.17 5.47
C PRO A 191 -8.35 -20.95 5.60
N GLY A 192 -8.02 -19.79 5.03
CA GLY A 192 -8.78 -18.53 5.17
C GLY A 192 -10.29 -18.66 4.88
N PRO A 193 -10.68 -19.11 3.67
CA PRO A 193 -12.09 -19.37 3.32
C PRO A 193 -12.83 -20.27 4.31
N ALA A 194 -12.19 -21.35 4.75
CA ALA A 194 -12.78 -22.31 5.68
C ALA A 194 -13.01 -21.68 7.06
N ILE A 195 -12.06 -20.90 7.58
CA ILE A 195 -12.18 -20.19 8.85
C ILE A 195 -13.30 -19.14 8.79
N VAL A 196 -13.36 -18.35 7.72
CA VAL A 196 -14.45 -17.36 7.54
C VAL A 196 -15.79 -18.06 7.53
N THR A 197 -15.93 -19.13 6.75
CA THR A 197 -17.19 -19.86 6.61
C THR A 197 -17.63 -20.46 7.96
N SER A 198 -16.75 -21.24 8.61
CA SER A 198 -17.05 -21.90 9.89
C SER A 198 -17.35 -20.91 11.02
N THR A 199 -16.58 -19.83 11.12
CA THR A 199 -16.74 -18.85 12.21
C THR A 199 -18.01 -18.02 12.01
N CYS A 200 -18.22 -17.48 10.81
CA CYS A 200 -19.35 -16.59 10.52
C CYS A 200 -20.69 -17.34 10.47
N GLN A 201 -20.69 -18.66 10.24
CA GLN A 201 -21.89 -19.48 10.38
C GLN A 201 -22.23 -19.78 11.85
N ALA A 202 -21.23 -19.85 12.72
CA ALA A 202 -21.43 -20.15 14.14
C ALA A 202 -21.81 -18.93 14.98
N ILE A 203 -21.21 -17.77 14.69
CA ILE A 203 -21.40 -16.52 15.46
C ILE A 203 -21.35 -15.29 14.53
N LYS A 204 -21.94 -14.17 14.98
CA LYS A 204 -21.76 -12.88 14.30
C LYS A 204 -20.28 -12.53 14.23
N CYS A 205 -19.76 -12.33 13.02
CA CYS A 205 -18.34 -12.16 12.79
C CYS A 205 -18.02 -10.78 12.20
N VAL A 206 -16.87 -10.25 12.60
CA VAL A 206 -16.20 -9.15 11.91
C VAL A 206 -15.00 -9.75 11.18
N VAL A 207 -14.94 -9.59 9.86
CA VAL A 207 -13.82 -10.07 9.05
C VAL A 207 -12.93 -8.89 8.69
N VAL A 208 -11.67 -8.97 9.10
CA VAL A 208 -10.60 -8.04 8.72
C VAL A 208 -9.76 -8.71 7.65
N VAL A 209 -9.80 -8.17 6.43
CA VAL A 209 -9.04 -8.68 5.28
C VAL A 209 -7.71 -7.95 5.19
N VAL A 210 -6.62 -8.69 5.39
CA VAL A 210 -5.25 -8.23 5.19
C VAL A 210 -4.81 -8.67 3.79
N SER A 211 -4.62 -7.72 2.88
CA SER A 211 -4.23 -7.99 1.50
C SER A 211 -3.61 -6.77 0.82
N GLY A 212 -2.63 -6.98 -0.07
CA GLY A 212 -2.06 -5.89 -0.88
C GLY A 212 -2.96 -5.41 -2.03
N ARG A 213 -4.12 -6.05 -2.23
CA ARG A 213 -5.05 -5.82 -3.36
C ARG A 213 -6.43 -6.43 -3.07
N PRO A 214 -7.49 -6.04 -3.80
CA PRO A 214 -8.79 -6.69 -3.73
C PRO A 214 -8.71 -8.20 -4.01
N LEU A 215 -9.51 -8.97 -3.28
CA LEU A 215 -9.62 -10.43 -3.42
C LEU A 215 -11.08 -10.82 -3.74
N VAL A 216 -11.28 -12.04 -4.24
CA VAL A 216 -12.62 -12.61 -4.42
C VAL A 216 -13.31 -12.75 -3.07
N MET A 217 -14.28 -11.87 -2.78
CA MET A 217 -15.03 -11.86 -1.52
C MET A 217 -16.52 -12.14 -1.67
N ALA A 218 -17.06 -12.06 -2.90
CA ALA A 218 -18.51 -12.20 -3.16
C ALA A 218 -19.17 -13.43 -2.49
N PRO A 219 -18.55 -14.63 -2.46
CA PRO A 219 -19.17 -15.80 -1.81
C PRO A 219 -19.33 -15.67 -0.28
N TYR A 220 -18.53 -14.84 0.38
CA TYR A 220 -18.50 -14.74 1.85
C TYR A 220 -19.23 -13.51 2.37
N VAL A 221 -19.39 -12.45 1.56
CA VAL A 221 -19.97 -11.16 2.00
C VAL A 221 -21.35 -11.32 2.65
N ALA A 222 -22.15 -12.29 2.22
CA ALA A 222 -23.49 -12.52 2.77
C ALA A 222 -23.46 -12.94 4.25
N SER A 223 -22.54 -13.84 4.65
CA SER A 223 -22.44 -14.37 6.02
C SER A 223 -21.67 -13.46 6.98
N ILE A 224 -20.94 -12.47 6.46
CA ILE A 224 -20.13 -11.56 7.27
C ILE A 224 -20.99 -10.43 7.80
N GLU A 225 -20.97 -10.14 9.11
CA GLU A 225 -21.73 -9.02 9.66
C GLU A 225 -21.02 -7.69 9.37
N ALA A 226 -19.72 -7.59 9.67
CA ALA A 226 -18.90 -6.45 9.28
C ALA A 226 -17.63 -6.86 8.54
N LEU A 227 -17.30 -6.13 7.47
CA LEU A 227 -16.16 -6.41 6.61
C LEU A 227 -15.25 -5.18 6.55
N VAL A 228 -13.98 -5.35 6.92
CA VAL A 228 -12.97 -4.30 6.91
C VAL A 228 -11.83 -4.71 5.99
N ALA A 229 -11.48 -3.86 5.04
CA ALA A 229 -10.24 -3.97 4.28
C ALA A 229 -9.13 -3.22 5.03
N ALA A 230 -8.12 -3.97 5.51
CA ALA A 230 -7.00 -3.44 6.29
C ALA A 230 -5.71 -3.28 5.49
N TRP A 231 -5.70 -3.69 4.22
CA TRP A 231 -4.55 -3.64 3.34
C TRP A 231 -3.35 -4.42 3.90
N LEU A 232 -2.15 -3.84 3.88
CA LEU A 232 -0.95 -4.31 4.58
C LEU A 232 -0.57 -3.25 5.63
N PRO A 233 -1.15 -3.30 6.84
CA PRO A 233 -1.08 -2.18 7.79
C PRO A 233 0.26 -2.10 8.54
N GLY A 234 1.30 -2.85 8.16
CA GLY A 234 2.62 -2.70 8.76
C GLY A 234 2.69 -3.18 10.21
N THR A 235 3.47 -2.50 11.06
CA THR A 235 3.79 -3.01 12.41
C THR A 235 2.77 -2.65 13.49
N GLU A 236 1.98 -1.60 13.27
CA GLU A 236 1.19 -0.98 14.33
C GLU A 236 -0.27 -1.47 14.31
N GLY A 237 -0.46 -2.77 14.56
CA GLY A 237 -1.78 -3.43 14.54
C GLY A 237 -2.82 -2.84 15.50
N GLN A 238 -2.38 -2.07 16.51
CA GLN A 238 -3.29 -1.32 17.39
C GLN A 238 -4.21 -0.36 16.62
N GLY A 239 -3.77 0.18 15.48
CA GLY A 239 -4.59 1.05 14.65
C GLY A 239 -5.84 0.35 14.10
N ILE A 240 -5.79 -0.99 13.92
CA ILE A 240 -6.96 -1.80 13.57
C ILE A 240 -7.94 -1.83 14.73
N THR A 241 -7.45 -2.16 15.93
CA THR A 241 -8.29 -2.25 17.12
C THR A 241 -8.91 -0.91 17.52
N ASP A 242 -8.21 0.20 17.31
CA ASP A 242 -8.75 1.54 17.60
C ASP A 242 -10.01 1.84 16.81
N ALA A 243 -10.05 1.42 15.54
CA ALA A 243 -11.24 1.56 14.71
C ALA A 243 -12.33 0.54 15.10
N LEU A 244 -11.95 -0.73 15.33
CA LEU A 244 -12.89 -1.78 15.70
C LEU A 244 -13.62 -1.50 17.01
N PHE A 245 -12.94 -0.95 18.02
CA PHE A 245 -13.52 -0.61 19.32
C PHE A 245 -13.97 0.85 19.42
N GLY A 246 -13.83 1.63 18.34
CA GLY A 246 -14.38 2.98 18.21
C GLY A 246 -13.65 4.08 18.96
N ASP A 247 -12.34 3.94 19.21
CA ASP A 247 -11.48 5.07 19.58
C ASP A 247 -11.39 6.07 18.43
N HIS A 248 -11.35 5.54 17.20
CA HIS A 248 -11.44 6.30 15.96
C HIS A 248 -12.62 5.80 15.10
N GLY A 249 -13.22 6.73 14.36
CA GLY A 249 -14.20 6.39 13.34
C GLY A 249 -13.52 5.90 12.06
N PHE A 250 -14.19 5.03 11.31
CA PHE A 250 -13.74 4.66 9.96
C PHE A 250 -13.90 5.85 9.03
N SER A 251 -12.85 6.19 8.28
CA SER A 251 -12.85 7.26 7.28
C SER A 251 -12.27 6.85 5.93
N GLY A 252 -11.62 5.68 5.86
CA GLY A 252 -10.96 5.21 4.65
C GLY A 252 -11.94 4.98 3.50
N LYS A 253 -11.47 5.23 2.29
CA LYS A 253 -12.20 5.00 1.04
C LYS A 253 -11.36 4.11 0.12
N LEU A 254 -12.01 3.25 -0.65
CA LEU A 254 -11.33 2.35 -1.57
C LEU A 254 -10.53 3.15 -2.62
N PRO A 255 -9.19 3.02 -2.65
CA PRO A 255 -8.36 3.66 -3.67
C PRO A 255 -8.31 2.83 -4.97
N ILE A 256 -8.95 1.66 -4.98
CA ILE A 256 -9.02 0.73 -6.11
C ILE A 256 -10.39 0.06 -6.13
N THR A 257 -10.92 -0.20 -7.32
CA THR A 257 -12.17 -0.95 -7.52
C THR A 257 -12.07 -2.36 -6.93
N TRP A 258 -13.09 -2.80 -6.17
CA TRP A 258 -13.20 -4.18 -5.72
C TRP A 258 -14.08 -4.98 -6.67
N PHE A 259 -13.49 -5.91 -7.41
CA PHE A 259 -14.20 -6.75 -8.37
C PHE A 259 -15.10 -7.78 -7.67
N ARG A 260 -16.15 -8.22 -8.37
CA ARG A 260 -17.05 -9.29 -7.93
C ARG A 260 -16.45 -10.66 -8.20
N ASN A 261 -15.83 -10.81 -9.37
CA ASN A 261 -15.16 -12.02 -9.82
C ASN A 261 -13.86 -11.66 -10.55
N ALA A 262 -12.92 -12.59 -10.65
CA ALA A 262 -11.61 -12.31 -11.24
C ALA A 262 -11.71 -12.13 -12.77
N GLU A 263 -12.73 -12.72 -13.40
CA GLU A 263 -13.00 -12.67 -14.83
C GLU A 263 -13.41 -11.28 -15.33
N GLN A 264 -13.84 -10.39 -14.42
CA GLN A 264 -14.08 -8.97 -14.73
C GLN A 264 -12.80 -8.19 -15.04
N LEU A 265 -11.62 -8.72 -14.73
CA LEU A 265 -10.38 -7.98 -14.87
C LEU A 265 -9.86 -7.99 -16.32
N PRO A 266 -9.30 -6.86 -16.81
CA PRO A 266 -9.13 -5.58 -16.12
C PRO A 266 -10.42 -4.73 -16.09
N MET A 267 -10.77 -4.16 -14.94
CA MET A 267 -11.91 -3.26 -14.75
C MET A 267 -11.54 -2.09 -13.82
N SER A 268 -11.75 -0.86 -14.30
CA SER A 268 -11.42 0.39 -13.62
C SER A 268 -12.60 1.36 -13.59
N TYR A 269 -12.55 2.31 -12.66
CA TYR A 269 -13.58 3.36 -12.58
C TYR A 269 -13.64 4.16 -13.89
N GLY A 270 -14.85 4.30 -14.44
CA GLY A 270 -15.10 4.98 -15.72
C GLY A 270 -15.23 4.06 -16.93
N ASP A 271 -14.97 2.76 -16.79
CA ASP A 271 -15.18 1.79 -17.87
C ASP A 271 -16.67 1.58 -18.17
N LEU A 272 -17.01 1.31 -19.43
CA LEU A 272 -18.41 1.07 -19.85
C LEU A 272 -19.02 -0.18 -19.18
N HIS A 273 -18.21 -1.16 -18.82
CA HIS A 273 -18.60 -2.43 -18.21
C HIS A 273 -18.36 -2.45 -16.69
N TYR A 274 -18.38 -1.27 -16.03
CA TYR A 274 -18.07 -1.12 -14.61
C TYR A 274 -19.18 -1.69 -13.69
N ASP A 275 -19.02 -2.95 -13.26
CA ASP A 275 -19.89 -3.63 -12.29
C ASP A 275 -19.08 -4.16 -11.08
N PRO A 276 -18.67 -3.28 -10.15
CA PRO A 276 -17.87 -3.69 -9.00
C PRO A 276 -18.71 -4.34 -7.89
N LEU A 277 -18.06 -5.17 -7.06
CA LEU A 277 -18.62 -5.56 -5.76
C LEU A 277 -18.64 -4.38 -4.80
N PHE A 278 -17.55 -3.62 -4.75
CA PHE A 278 -17.45 -2.34 -4.06
C PHE A 278 -16.77 -1.32 -4.97
N ALA A 279 -17.46 -0.22 -5.24
CA ALA A 279 -16.98 0.80 -6.17
C ALA A 279 -15.74 1.54 -5.64
N TYR A 280 -14.94 2.08 -6.56
CA TYR A 280 -13.88 3.03 -6.24
C TYR A 280 -14.44 4.17 -5.41
N GLY A 281 -13.69 4.60 -4.38
CA GLY A 281 -14.12 5.64 -3.46
C GLY A 281 -15.20 5.22 -2.46
N SER A 282 -15.67 3.97 -2.48
CA SER A 282 -16.63 3.48 -1.47
C SER A 282 -15.94 3.19 -0.13
N GLY A 283 -16.72 3.23 0.95
CA GLY A 283 -16.26 3.01 2.32
C GLY A 283 -17.24 3.65 3.30
N LEU A 284 -17.78 2.86 4.21
CA LEU A 284 -18.68 3.33 5.25
C LEU A 284 -17.91 4.19 6.25
N VAL A 285 -18.53 5.27 6.70
CA VAL A 285 -17.95 6.19 7.68
C VAL A 285 -18.61 5.92 9.03
N THR A 286 -17.80 5.87 10.08
CA THR A 286 -18.31 5.85 11.45
C THR A 286 -17.73 7.01 12.24
N GLU A 287 -18.38 7.31 13.35
CA GLU A 287 -17.90 8.27 14.34
C GLU A 287 -17.19 7.53 15.47
N SER A 288 -16.30 8.22 16.21
CA SER A 288 -15.73 7.64 17.42
C SER A 288 -16.78 7.57 18.52
N VAL A 289 -16.62 6.61 19.43
CA VAL A 289 -17.48 6.51 20.62
C VAL A 289 -17.42 7.81 21.43
N ALA A 290 -16.24 8.42 21.54
CA ALA A 290 -16.08 9.71 22.20
C ALA A 290 -16.92 10.82 21.56
N SER A 291 -16.93 10.92 20.21
CA SER A 291 -17.73 11.94 19.52
C SER A 291 -19.23 11.66 19.62
N ILE A 292 -19.64 10.39 19.55
CA ILE A 292 -21.04 9.99 19.75
C ILE A 292 -21.52 10.39 21.16
N VAL A 293 -20.73 10.08 22.20
CA VAL A 293 -21.04 10.43 23.58
C VAL A 293 -21.09 11.94 23.78
N ALA A 294 -20.14 12.69 23.19
CA ALA A 294 -20.13 14.15 23.26
C ALA A 294 -21.38 14.77 22.62
N ARG A 295 -21.77 14.31 21.43
CA ARG A 295 -23.01 14.76 20.76
C ARG A 295 -24.25 14.46 21.58
N TYR A 296 -24.36 13.26 22.14
CA TYR A 296 -25.51 12.88 22.97
C TYR A 296 -25.64 13.73 24.23
N LYS A 297 -24.52 14.04 24.92
CA LYS A 297 -24.50 14.94 26.07
C LYS A 297 -24.97 16.35 25.69
N SER A 298 -24.51 16.86 24.54
CA SER A 298 -24.94 18.16 24.01
C SER A 298 -26.45 18.20 23.73
N LEU A 299 -27.00 17.19 23.04
CA LEU A 299 -28.42 17.11 22.74
C LEU A 299 -29.30 17.05 23.99
N LYS A 300 -28.89 16.30 25.03
CA LYS A 300 -29.60 16.25 26.31
C LYS A 300 -29.59 17.59 27.04
N HIS A 301 -28.48 18.32 26.99
CA HIS A 301 -28.39 19.66 27.57
C HIS A 301 -29.29 20.66 26.85
N VAL A 302 -29.45 20.54 25.53
CA VAL A 302 -30.39 21.38 24.76
C VAL A 302 -31.85 21.03 25.11
N ALA A 303 -32.18 19.74 25.21
CA ALA A 303 -33.51 19.28 25.58
C ALA A 303 -33.92 19.69 27.00
N SER A 304 -32.99 19.68 27.97
CA SER A 304 -33.26 20.16 29.34
C SER A 304 -33.46 21.68 29.41
N PHE A 305 -32.88 22.44 28.48
CA PHE A 305 -33.04 23.90 28.36
C PHE A 305 -34.33 24.33 27.63
N SER A 306 -34.91 23.45 26.80
CA SER A 306 -36.24 23.67 26.20
C SER A 306 -37.37 23.34 27.16
N ASP A 307 -37.21 22.36 28.04
CA ASP A 307 -38.22 21.97 29.03
C ASP A 307 -38.38 23.02 30.16
N THR A 308 -37.29 23.73 30.50
CA THR A 308 -37.35 24.84 31.47
C THR A 308 -38.02 26.11 30.95
N ARG A 309 -38.14 26.28 29.62
CA ARG A 309 -38.85 27.43 29.01
C ARG A 309 -40.34 27.20 28.78
N LEU A 310 -40.83 25.97 28.94
CA LEU A 310 -42.25 25.63 28.84
C LEU A 310 -42.95 25.57 30.22
N ARG A 311 -42.24 25.83 31.32
CA ARG A 311 -42.80 25.88 32.68
C ARG A 311 -43.03 27.29 33.22
N SER A 312 -42.97 28.31 32.36
CA SER A 312 -43.25 29.70 32.72
C SER A 312 -44.19 30.34 31.70
N PHE A 313 -45.43 29.87 31.66
CA PHE A 313 -46.63 30.61 31.21
C PHE A 313 -47.85 30.03 31.93
#